data_AF-A0A8J5F4N9-F1
#
_entry.id   AF-A0A8J5F4N9-F1
#
_cell.length_a   1.000
_cell.length_b   1.000
_cell.length_c   1.000
_cell.angle_alpha   90.00
_cell.angle_beta   90.00
_cell.angle_gamma   90.00
#
_symmetry.space_group_name_H-M   'P 1'
#
loop_
_entity.id
_entity.type
_entity.pdbx_description
1 polymer ?
#
loop_
_entity_poly.entity_id
_entity_poly.type
_entity_poly.pdbx_seq_one_letter_code
_entity_poly.pdbx_strand_id
1 'polypeptide(L)'
;MNAQGDFSYVTRAGLDEFKRWAFWYRSGVARKRLYASLDSPRDPFKGIPKSFPGIKEEFWEGFRARIAALRPSGPIVVRFLAGNQTALVIGESVFVHGGLLQKHVDHGLEKMNEEVREWIMGLSRGRSPPPCLRGRALVNVPRLGSARSDCDCSHLEEVLAMIPGVRRMVMGHAIQEQGISEVCGARAIRIDVGLSRGCANALPEVLEVYDGVKWRILKLDPVEGNPIKLQIAKGGLYVKVFLLRRRLTESGKDQLQFARL
;
A
#
# COMPACT_ATOMS: atom_id res chain seq x y z
N MET A 1 -1.05 -12.04 5.66
CA MET A 1 -2.39 -11.84 5.10
C MET A 1 -2.38 -10.65 4.19
N ASN A 2 -2.47 -10.89 2.88
CA ASN A 2 -2.78 -9.87 1.88
C ASN A 2 -4.30 -9.65 1.81
N ALA A 3 -4.77 -8.81 0.89
CA ALA A 3 -6.20 -8.51 0.69
C ALA A 3 -7.07 -9.75 0.36
N GLN A 4 -6.46 -10.83 -0.15
CA GLN A 4 -7.15 -12.07 -0.49
C GLN A 4 -7.19 -13.10 0.64
N GLY A 5 -6.59 -12.79 1.80
CA GLY A 5 -6.52 -13.74 2.89
C GLY A 5 -5.28 -14.64 2.90
N ASP A 6 -4.29 -14.38 2.05
CA ASP A 6 -3.10 -15.23 1.92
C ASP A 6 -2.03 -14.95 3.00
N PHE A 7 -1.62 -16.00 3.71
CA PHE A 7 -0.62 -15.97 4.79
C PHE A 7 0.80 -16.35 4.38
N SER A 8 1.07 -16.63 3.09
CA SER A 8 2.38 -17.09 2.57
C SER A 8 3.60 -16.34 3.14
N TYR A 9 3.52 -15.01 3.28
CA TYR A 9 4.63 -14.16 3.75
C TYR A 9 4.53 -13.76 5.23
N VAL A 10 3.70 -14.45 6.02
CA VAL A 10 3.56 -14.15 7.45
C VAL A 10 4.64 -14.84 8.26
N THR A 11 5.35 -14.08 9.08
CA THR A 11 6.37 -14.59 10.00
C THR A 11 5.80 -14.89 11.39
N ARG A 12 6.47 -15.75 12.16
CA ARG A 12 6.14 -16.02 13.57
C ARG A 12 6.10 -14.73 14.41
N ALA A 13 7.13 -13.89 14.29
CA ALA A 13 7.18 -12.60 14.97
C ALA A 13 5.98 -11.72 14.63
N GLY A 14 5.58 -11.67 13.36
CA GLY A 14 4.39 -10.95 12.93
C GLY A 14 3.10 -11.50 13.53
N LEU A 15 2.97 -12.82 13.73
CA LEU A 15 1.82 -13.40 14.45
C LEU A 15 1.81 -13.01 15.92
N ASP A 16 2.97 -13.01 16.57
CA ASP A 16 3.08 -12.65 17.99
C ASP A 16 2.80 -11.15 18.23
N GLU A 17 3.12 -10.28 17.27
CA GLU A 17 2.67 -8.88 17.27
C GLU A 17 1.15 -8.76 17.27
N PHE A 18 0.46 -9.52 16.42
CA PHE A 18 -1.00 -9.52 16.39
C PHE A 18 -1.62 -10.11 17.66
N LYS A 19 -0.98 -11.12 18.29
CA LYS A 19 -1.41 -11.61 19.62
C LYS A 19 -1.33 -10.51 20.68
N ARG A 20 -0.22 -9.75 20.74
CA ARG A 20 -0.08 -8.61 21.66
C ARG A 20 -1.10 -7.52 21.38
N TRP A 21 -1.31 -7.18 20.11
CA TRP A 21 -2.36 -6.25 19.71
C TRP A 21 -3.75 -6.72 20.18
N ALA A 22 -4.09 -8.00 19.99
CA ALA A 22 -5.37 -8.57 20.39
C ALA A 22 -5.60 -8.47 21.90
N PHE A 23 -4.56 -8.74 22.71
CA PHE A 23 -4.61 -8.57 24.16
C PHE A 23 -5.00 -7.14 24.53
N TRP A 24 -4.24 -6.14 24.05
CA TRP A 24 -4.50 -4.73 24.36
C TRP A 24 -5.85 -4.25 23.83
N TYR A 25 -6.23 -4.67 22.63
CA TYR A 25 -7.52 -4.31 22.05
C TYR A 25 -8.68 -4.84 22.89
N ARG A 26 -8.65 -6.12 23.29
CA ARG A 26 -9.68 -6.72 24.15
C ARG A 26 -9.76 -6.04 25.51
N SER A 27 -8.61 -5.75 26.15
CA SER A 27 -8.56 -5.02 27.42
C SER A 27 -9.17 -3.62 27.28
N GLY A 28 -8.87 -2.91 26.20
CA GLY A 28 -9.47 -1.62 25.89
C GLY A 28 -10.98 -1.69 25.68
N VAL A 29 -11.48 -2.70 24.95
CA VAL A 29 -12.93 -2.92 24.75
C VAL A 29 -13.62 -3.27 26.06
N ALA A 30 -13.04 -4.16 26.87
CA ALA A 30 -13.58 -4.55 28.17
C ALA A 30 -13.71 -3.33 29.09
N ARG A 31 -12.68 -2.47 29.13
CA ARG A 31 -12.72 -1.22 29.89
C ARG A 31 -13.80 -0.25 29.37
N LYS A 32 -13.94 -0.09 28.06
CA LYS A 32 -14.98 0.78 27.47
C LYS A 32 -16.40 0.33 27.81
N ARG A 33 -16.64 -0.99 27.88
CA ARG A 33 -17.96 -1.55 28.25
C ARG A 33 -18.40 -1.24 29.68
N LEU A 34 -17.49 -0.84 30.55
CA LEU A 34 -17.82 -0.43 31.92
C LEU A 34 -18.45 0.97 31.98
N TYR A 35 -18.38 1.76 30.90
CA TYR A 35 -18.93 3.12 30.85
C TYR A 35 -20.21 3.13 30.02
N ALA A 36 -21.37 3.28 30.68
CA ALA A 36 -22.70 3.26 30.04
C ALA A 36 -22.91 4.39 29.01
N SER A 37 -22.14 5.47 29.09
CA SER A 37 -22.20 6.61 28.16
C SER A 37 -21.47 6.38 26.83
N LEU A 38 -20.78 5.25 26.67
CA LEU A 38 -20.05 4.91 25.44
C LEU A 38 -20.76 3.81 24.67
N ASP A 39 -20.87 3.98 23.35
CA ASP A 39 -21.32 2.90 22.47
C ASP A 39 -20.46 1.65 22.66
N SER A 40 -21.12 0.50 22.83
CA SER A 40 -20.41 -0.77 23.00
C SER A 40 -19.60 -1.08 21.74
N PRO A 41 -18.26 -1.21 21.84
CA PRO A 41 -17.44 -1.50 20.67
C PRO A 41 -17.80 -2.85 20.05
N ARG A 42 -17.87 -2.89 18.71
CA ARG A 42 -18.05 -4.12 17.94
C ARG A 42 -16.91 -5.09 18.25
N ASP A 43 -17.21 -6.37 18.42
CA ASP A 43 -16.19 -7.40 18.59
C ASP A 43 -15.54 -7.74 17.23
N PRO A 44 -14.27 -7.37 16.99
CA PRO A 44 -13.60 -7.64 15.72
C PRO A 44 -13.33 -9.13 15.52
N PHE A 45 -13.46 -9.97 16.54
CA PHE A 45 -13.27 -11.42 16.45
C PHE A 45 -14.52 -12.19 16.04
N LYS A 46 -15.69 -11.52 16.00
CA LYS A 46 -16.95 -12.15 15.63
C LYS A 46 -16.86 -12.81 14.25
N GLY A 47 -17.25 -14.08 14.18
CA GLY A 47 -17.25 -14.87 12.95
C GLY A 47 -15.87 -15.33 12.45
N ILE A 48 -14.82 -15.21 13.27
CA ILE A 48 -13.48 -15.75 12.95
C ILE A 48 -13.30 -17.10 13.67
N PRO A 49 -12.93 -18.17 12.94
CA PRO A 49 -12.65 -19.48 13.54
C PRO A 49 -11.62 -19.42 14.66
N LYS A 50 -11.76 -20.30 15.66
CA LYS A 50 -10.79 -20.47 16.74
C LYS A 50 -9.68 -21.47 16.40
N SER A 51 -9.91 -22.33 15.41
CA SER A 51 -8.98 -23.33 14.91
C SER A 51 -8.80 -23.19 13.40
N PHE A 52 -7.61 -23.55 12.91
CA PHE A 52 -7.24 -23.44 11.51
C PHE A 52 -6.63 -24.77 11.06
N PRO A 53 -7.37 -25.61 10.32
CA PRO A 53 -6.85 -26.88 9.80
C PRO A 53 -5.56 -26.68 9.00
N GLY A 54 -4.57 -27.55 9.19
CA GLY A 54 -3.25 -27.45 8.54
C GLY A 54 -2.29 -26.45 9.17
N ILE A 55 -2.70 -25.72 10.21
CA ILE A 55 -1.84 -24.78 10.96
C ILE A 55 -1.64 -25.32 12.38
N LYS A 56 -0.40 -25.28 12.88
CA LYS A 56 -0.08 -25.66 14.28
C LYS A 56 -0.86 -24.80 15.27
N GLU A 57 -1.35 -25.41 16.35
CA GLU A 57 -2.19 -24.76 17.37
C GLU A 57 -1.55 -23.50 17.97
N GLU A 58 -0.23 -23.52 18.18
CA GLU A 58 0.56 -22.39 18.68
C GLU A 58 0.43 -21.09 17.84
N PHE A 59 -0.01 -21.21 16.59
CA PHE A 59 -0.23 -20.07 15.68
C PHE A 59 -1.69 -19.62 15.58
N TRP A 60 -2.67 -20.42 16.06
CA TRP A 60 -4.10 -20.13 15.85
C TRP A 60 -4.52 -18.75 16.35
N GLU A 61 -4.12 -18.37 17.58
CA GLU A 61 -4.52 -17.05 18.11
C GLU A 61 -3.85 -15.89 17.34
N GLY A 62 -2.63 -16.09 16.82
CA GLY A 62 -1.96 -15.09 15.99
C GLY A 62 -2.65 -14.92 14.64
N PHE A 63 -3.03 -16.02 13.99
CA PHE A 63 -3.82 -15.99 12.75
C PHE A 63 -5.16 -15.30 12.99
N ARG A 64 -5.89 -15.72 14.02
CA ARG A 64 -7.18 -15.16 14.40
C ARG A 64 -7.10 -13.66 14.69
N ALA A 65 -6.11 -13.23 15.46
CA ALA A 65 -5.86 -11.83 15.75
C ALA A 65 -5.52 -11.01 14.50
N ARG A 66 -4.69 -11.56 13.61
CA ARG A 66 -4.34 -10.92 12.34
C ARG A 66 -5.55 -10.76 11.44
N ILE A 67 -6.40 -11.79 11.31
CA ILE A 67 -7.66 -11.69 10.56
C ILE A 67 -8.55 -10.62 11.18
N ALA A 68 -8.72 -10.62 12.51
CA ALA A 68 -9.56 -9.64 13.20
C ALA A 68 -9.12 -8.20 12.93
N ALA A 69 -7.81 -7.95 12.96
CA ALA A 69 -7.23 -6.65 12.73
C ALA A 69 -7.27 -6.20 11.26
N LEU A 70 -6.95 -7.11 10.34
CA LEU A 70 -6.61 -6.81 8.94
C LEU A 70 -7.67 -7.21 7.89
N ARG A 71 -8.78 -7.84 8.29
CA ARG A 71 -9.90 -8.07 7.36
C ARG A 71 -10.63 -6.75 7.02
N PRO A 72 -11.41 -6.69 5.93
CA PRO A 72 -12.43 -5.66 5.73
C PRO A 72 -13.27 -5.43 6.99
N SER A 73 -13.54 -4.16 7.33
CA SER A 73 -14.12 -3.70 8.61
C SER A 73 -13.25 -3.91 9.87
N GLY A 74 -12.04 -4.45 9.71
CA GLY A 74 -11.08 -4.62 10.79
C GLY A 74 -10.56 -3.27 11.31
N PRO A 75 -10.33 -3.12 12.62
CA PRO A 75 -10.03 -1.83 13.24
C PRO A 75 -8.72 -1.20 12.76
N ILE A 76 -7.72 -2.00 12.38
CA ILE A 76 -6.46 -1.47 11.84
C ILE A 76 -6.67 -1.00 10.40
N VAL A 77 -7.33 -1.81 9.56
CA VAL A 77 -7.57 -1.47 8.14
C VAL A 77 -8.43 -0.22 8.02
N VAL A 78 -9.54 -0.16 8.78
CA VAL A 78 -10.45 0.99 8.76
C VAL A 78 -9.71 2.27 9.18
N ARG A 79 -8.93 2.21 10.26
CA ARG A 79 -8.26 3.39 10.81
C ARG A 79 -7.12 3.89 9.94
N PHE A 80 -6.32 2.99 9.37
CA PHE A 80 -5.04 3.36 8.75
C PHE A 80 -5.00 3.15 7.24
N LEU A 81 -5.87 2.30 6.68
CA LEU A 81 -5.82 1.92 5.27
C LEU A 81 -6.97 2.47 4.43
N ALA A 82 -8.14 2.73 5.04
CA ALA A 82 -9.33 3.18 4.32
C ALA A 82 -9.22 4.57 3.67
N GLY A 83 -8.28 5.40 4.14
CA GLY A 83 -8.04 6.74 3.58
C GLY A 83 -7.07 6.75 2.40
N ASN A 84 -6.51 5.60 2.02
CA ASN A 84 -5.49 5.54 0.99
C ASN A 84 -6.09 5.32 -0.39
N GLN A 85 -5.47 5.95 -1.39
CA GLN A 85 -5.87 5.81 -2.79
C GLN A 85 -5.21 4.56 -3.41
N THR A 86 -5.95 3.84 -4.25
CA THR A 86 -5.46 2.69 -5.02
C THR A 86 -4.70 3.16 -6.26
N ALA A 87 -5.20 4.21 -6.91
CA ALA A 87 -4.53 4.95 -7.97
C ALA A 87 -4.58 6.46 -7.68
N LEU A 88 -3.50 7.18 -7.95
CA LEU A 88 -3.44 8.64 -7.73
C LEU A 88 -2.72 9.33 -8.88
N VAL A 89 -3.29 10.42 -9.38
CA VAL A 89 -2.66 11.29 -10.37
C VAL A 89 -2.09 12.52 -9.66
N ILE A 90 -0.82 12.82 -9.91
CA ILE A 90 -0.12 14.04 -9.47
C ILE A 90 0.66 14.59 -10.66
N GLY A 91 0.30 15.78 -11.11
CA GLY A 91 0.88 16.39 -12.29
C GLY A 91 0.78 15.45 -13.49
N GLU A 92 1.90 15.16 -14.15
CA GLU A 92 1.93 14.27 -15.32
C GLU A 92 2.11 12.77 -14.97
N SER A 93 2.02 12.39 -13.69
CA SER A 93 2.30 11.02 -13.24
C SER A 93 1.10 10.36 -12.57
N VAL A 94 0.80 9.12 -12.96
CA VAL A 94 -0.13 8.23 -12.24
C VAL A 94 0.64 7.23 -11.38
N PHE A 95 0.28 7.14 -10.11
CA PHE A 95 0.88 6.27 -9.11
C PHE A 95 -0.03 5.10 -8.80
N VAL A 96 0.50 3.88 -8.93
CA VAL A 96 -0.24 2.63 -8.70
C VAL A 96 0.68 1.57 -8.08
N HIS A 97 0.12 0.58 -7.39
CA HIS A 97 0.94 -0.48 -6.80
C HIS A 97 1.62 -1.35 -7.87
N GLY A 98 0.88 -1.87 -8.85
CA GLY A 98 1.41 -2.77 -9.88
C GLY A 98 1.11 -2.40 -11.34
N GLY A 99 0.19 -1.48 -11.62
CA GLY A 99 -0.10 -1.03 -13.00
C GLY A 99 -1.55 -0.73 -13.38
N LEU A 100 -1.67 0.07 -14.45
CA LEU A 100 -2.83 0.29 -15.34
C LEU A 100 -3.49 -1.01 -15.83
N LEU A 101 -4.61 -0.95 -16.53
CA LEU A 101 -5.05 -1.75 -17.70
C LEU A 101 -6.11 -0.85 -18.35
N GLN A 102 -6.36 -0.94 -19.65
CA GLN A 102 -7.40 -0.15 -20.32
C GLN A 102 -8.74 -0.22 -19.56
N LYS A 103 -9.17 -1.44 -19.21
CA LYS A 103 -10.38 -1.69 -18.40
C LYS A 103 -10.43 -0.96 -17.04
N HIS A 104 -9.28 -0.66 -16.43
CA HIS A 104 -9.23 0.06 -15.16
C HIS A 104 -9.48 1.56 -15.38
N VAL A 105 -8.95 2.10 -16.48
CA VAL A 105 -9.17 3.51 -16.86
C VAL A 105 -10.62 3.70 -17.31
N ASP A 106 -11.15 2.78 -18.13
CA ASP A 106 -12.56 2.78 -18.56
C ASP A 106 -13.54 2.71 -17.37
N HIS A 107 -13.19 1.95 -16.32
CA HIS A 107 -14.02 1.86 -15.11
C HIS A 107 -14.01 3.15 -14.29
N GLY A 108 -12.99 4.01 -14.46
CA GLY A 108 -12.78 5.24 -13.71
C GLY A 108 -11.94 5.02 -12.45
N LEU A 109 -10.84 5.78 -12.32
CA LEU A 109 -9.89 5.64 -11.22
C LEU A 109 -10.49 6.05 -9.87
N GLU A 110 -11.30 7.09 -9.85
CA GLU A 110 -12.00 7.59 -8.67
C GLU A 110 -13.04 6.59 -8.19
N LYS A 111 -13.81 6.03 -9.12
CA LYS A 111 -14.78 4.98 -8.81
C LYS A 111 -14.10 3.74 -8.24
N MET A 112 -12.98 3.33 -8.85
CA MET A 112 -12.16 2.23 -8.35
C MET A 112 -11.64 2.50 -6.93
N ASN A 113 -11.18 3.72 -6.65
CA ASN A 113 -10.73 4.13 -5.32
C ASN A 113 -11.86 4.05 -4.28
N GLU A 114 -13.07 4.52 -4.61
CA GLU A 114 -14.21 4.46 -3.71
C GLU A 114 -14.66 3.02 -3.46
N GLU A 115 -14.74 2.16 -4.49
CA GLU A 115 -15.11 0.75 -4.33
C GLU A 115 -14.13 0.01 -3.41
N VAL A 116 -12.83 0.29 -3.51
CA VAL A 116 -11.80 -0.26 -2.60
C VAL A 116 -12.00 0.26 -1.18
N ARG A 117 -12.28 1.56 -1.02
CA ARG A 117 -12.55 2.17 0.28
C ARG A 117 -13.79 1.58 0.92
N GLU A 118 -14.90 1.46 0.20
CA GLU A 118 -16.14 0.86 0.68
C GLU A 118 -15.94 -0.60 1.07
N TRP A 119 -15.17 -1.36 0.29
CA TRP A 119 -14.81 -2.74 0.64
C TRP A 119 -13.97 -2.77 1.93
N ILE A 120 -12.94 -1.93 2.07
CA ILE A 120 -12.15 -1.82 3.30
C ILE A 120 -13.03 -1.50 4.52
N MET A 121 -13.98 -0.57 4.35
CA MET A 121 -14.91 -0.19 5.41
C MET A 121 -15.95 -1.29 5.73
N GLY A 122 -16.05 -2.31 4.88
CA GLY A 122 -17.05 -3.38 4.99
C GLY A 122 -18.47 -2.91 4.65
N LEU A 123 -18.58 -1.88 3.81
CA LEU A 123 -19.85 -1.32 3.33
C LEU A 123 -20.33 -2.00 2.03
N SER A 124 -19.44 -2.72 1.34
CA SER A 124 -19.77 -3.40 0.10
C SER A 124 -20.66 -4.63 0.33
N ARG A 125 -21.54 -4.91 -0.65
CA ARG A 125 -22.53 -6.01 -0.58
C ARG A 125 -21.92 -7.42 -0.57
N GLY A 126 -20.60 -7.55 -0.76
CA GLY A 126 -19.90 -8.84 -0.81
C GLY A 126 -18.60 -8.83 -0.01
N ARG A 127 -18.20 -10.01 0.49
CA ARG A 127 -16.91 -10.20 1.19
C ARG A 127 -15.70 -10.11 0.25
N SER A 128 -15.99 -10.29 -1.03
CA SER A 128 -15.05 -10.35 -2.13
C SER A 128 -14.36 -9.00 -2.40
N PRO A 129 -13.00 -8.92 -2.43
CA PRO A 129 -12.33 -7.71 -2.89
C PRO A 129 -12.79 -7.24 -4.28
N PRO A 130 -12.72 -5.93 -4.57
CA PRO A 130 -12.99 -5.43 -5.92
C PRO A 130 -12.04 -6.05 -6.96
N PRO A 131 -12.44 -6.15 -8.24
CA PRO A 131 -11.63 -6.73 -9.31
C PRO A 131 -10.23 -6.09 -9.45
N CYS A 132 -10.08 -4.79 -9.18
CA CYS A 132 -8.78 -4.10 -9.24
C CYS A 132 -7.77 -4.61 -8.19
N LEU A 133 -8.25 -5.19 -7.08
CA LEU A 133 -7.41 -5.86 -6.07
C LEU A 133 -7.20 -7.35 -6.38
N ARG A 134 -7.79 -7.84 -7.48
CA ARG A 134 -7.84 -9.23 -7.88
C ARG A 134 -7.33 -9.40 -9.30
N GLY A 135 -6.04 -9.63 -9.42
CA GLY A 135 -5.46 -10.05 -10.68
C GLY A 135 -4.08 -9.48 -10.90
N ARG A 136 -3.60 -9.74 -12.12
CA ARG A 136 -2.35 -9.20 -12.62
C ARG A 136 -2.61 -7.76 -13.08
N ALA A 137 -1.89 -6.80 -12.50
CA ALA A 137 -1.81 -5.44 -13.04
C ALA A 137 -1.01 -5.43 -14.36
N LEU A 138 -1.05 -4.34 -15.15
CA LEU A 138 -0.32 -4.27 -16.43
C LEU A 138 1.16 -4.67 -16.34
N VAL A 139 1.81 -4.41 -15.21
CA VAL A 139 3.23 -4.75 -15.01
C VAL A 139 3.41 -5.83 -13.94
N ASN A 140 2.31 -6.53 -13.61
CA ASN A 140 2.35 -7.81 -12.91
C ASN A 140 2.69 -8.94 -13.89
N VAL A 141 3.80 -8.72 -14.58
CA VAL A 141 4.35 -9.58 -15.61
C VAL A 141 5.60 -10.21 -15.01
N PRO A 142 5.54 -11.50 -14.64
CA PRO A 142 6.74 -12.32 -14.41
C PRO A 142 7.71 -12.36 -15.60
N ARG A 143 7.43 -11.67 -16.72
CA ARG A 143 8.37 -11.49 -17.85
C ARG A 143 9.24 -10.24 -17.78
N LEU A 144 9.05 -9.31 -16.83
CA LEU A 144 10.00 -8.19 -16.68
C LEU A 144 11.33 -8.59 -16.01
N GLY A 145 11.52 -9.88 -15.70
CA GLY A 145 12.75 -10.48 -15.17
C GLY A 145 13.40 -11.52 -16.09
N SER A 146 12.87 -11.76 -17.29
CA SER A 146 13.55 -12.57 -18.31
C SER A 146 14.05 -11.66 -19.41
N ALA A 147 15.33 -11.77 -19.78
CA ALA A 147 16.03 -11.01 -20.81
C ALA A 147 15.46 -11.14 -22.26
N ARG A 148 14.19 -11.53 -22.43
CA ARG A 148 13.51 -11.75 -23.72
C ARG A 148 11.99 -11.56 -23.57
N SER A 149 11.49 -10.34 -23.78
CA SER A 149 10.27 -10.03 -24.55
C SER A 149 9.84 -8.59 -24.24
N ASP A 150 9.71 -7.79 -25.29
CA ASP A 150 9.39 -6.37 -25.30
C ASP A 150 8.39 -5.94 -24.24
N CYS A 151 8.74 -4.88 -23.52
CA CYS A 151 7.74 -4.02 -22.90
C CYS A 151 6.88 -3.51 -24.07
N ASP A 152 5.58 -3.82 -24.08
CA ASP A 152 4.66 -3.28 -25.07
C ASP A 152 4.42 -1.80 -24.76
N CYS A 153 5.41 -0.98 -25.13
CA CYS A 153 5.41 0.45 -24.92
C CYS A 153 4.20 1.10 -25.60
N SER A 154 3.76 0.55 -26.73
CA SER A 154 2.55 0.99 -27.44
C SER A 154 1.32 0.84 -26.55
N HIS A 155 1.14 -0.32 -25.92
CA HIS A 155 0.00 -0.52 -25.02
C HIS A 155 0.07 0.34 -23.75
N LEU A 156 1.27 0.58 -23.21
CA LEU A 156 1.45 1.53 -22.11
C LEU A 156 1.05 2.95 -22.54
N GLU A 157 1.48 3.38 -23.73
CA GLU A 157 1.15 4.69 -24.29
C GLU A 157 -0.35 4.88 -24.48
N GLU A 158 -1.05 3.87 -25.02
CA GLU A 158 -2.50 3.87 -25.17
C GLU A 158 -3.20 4.08 -23.83
N VAL A 159 -2.79 3.35 -22.80
CA VAL A 159 -3.41 3.45 -21.46
C VAL A 159 -3.11 4.79 -20.79
N LEU A 160 -1.92 5.35 -20.99
CA LEU A 160 -1.59 6.69 -20.48
C LEU A 160 -2.39 7.78 -21.21
N ALA A 161 -2.56 7.66 -22.52
CA ALA A 161 -3.32 8.62 -23.34
C ALA A 161 -4.80 8.70 -22.94
N MET A 162 -5.35 7.64 -22.35
CA MET A 162 -6.72 7.64 -21.81
C MET A 162 -6.87 8.47 -20.52
N ILE A 163 -5.77 8.82 -19.83
CA ILE A 163 -5.81 9.57 -18.58
C ILE A 163 -5.37 11.02 -18.87
N PRO A 164 -6.27 12.01 -18.77
CA PRO A 164 -5.95 13.39 -19.13
C PRO A 164 -4.73 13.94 -18.39
N GLY A 165 -3.78 14.50 -19.15
CA GLY A 165 -2.57 15.13 -18.61
C GLY A 165 -1.49 14.18 -18.10
N VAL A 166 -1.71 12.87 -18.10
CA VAL A 166 -0.72 11.89 -17.64
C VAL A 166 0.21 11.49 -18.77
N ARG A 167 1.50 11.45 -18.47
CA ARG A 167 2.58 11.03 -19.39
C ARG A 167 3.38 9.85 -18.86
N ARG A 168 3.18 9.48 -17.59
CA ARG A 168 4.00 8.48 -16.91
C ARG A 168 3.20 7.67 -15.90
N MET A 169 3.52 6.39 -15.82
CA MET A 169 3.11 5.49 -14.75
C MET A 169 4.28 5.26 -13.78
N VAL A 170 4.05 5.46 -12.50
CA VAL A 170 4.99 5.12 -11.42
C VAL A 170 4.43 3.94 -10.65
N MET A 171 5.22 2.87 -10.51
CA MET A 171 4.72 1.60 -10.00
C MET A 171 5.74 0.78 -9.23
N GLY A 172 5.26 -0.01 -8.27
CA GLY A 172 6.06 -0.96 -7.53
C GLY A 172 5.78 -2.41 -7.95
N HIS A 173 5.63 -3.28 -6.95
CA HIS A 173 5.19 -4.68 -7.07
C HIS A 173 6.24 -5.65 -7.65
N ALA A 174 6.95 -5.25 -8.69
CA ALA A 174 8.04 -6.01 -9.28
C ALA A 174 9.38 -5.48 -8.77
N ILE A 175 10.09 -6.29 -7.99
CA ILE A 175 11.41 -5.94 -7.44
C ILE A 175 12.40 -5.66 -8.57
N GLN A 176 13.13 -4.56 -8.44
CA GLN A 176 14.19 -4.10 -9.32
C GLN A 176 15.54 -4.29 -8.62
N GLU A 177 16.32 -5.26 -9.09
CA GLU A 177 17.59 -5.63 -8.45
C GLU A 177 18.66 -4.53 -8.59
N GLN A 178 18.60 -3.72 -9.65
CA GLN A 178 19.57 -2.67 -9.95
C GLN A 178 19.12 -1.27 -9.48
N GLY A 179 18.09 -1.20 -8.63
CA GLY A 179 17.49 0.06 -8.17
C GLY A 179 16.31 0.53 -9.03
N ILE A 180 15.83 1.74 -8.78
CA ILE A 180 14.72 2.33 -9.53
C ILE A 180 15.08 2.36 -11.02
N SER A 181 14.18 1.87 -11.87
CA SER A 181 14.44 1.74 -13.29
C SER A 181 13.32 2.32 -14.15
N GLU A 182 13.73 2.88 -15.28
CA GLU A 182 12.84 3.44 -16.30
C GLU A 182 12.73 2.49 -17.49
N VAL A 183 11.53 2.44 -18.07
CA VAL A 183 11.28 1.73 -19.32
C VAL A 183 10.41 2.60 -20.25
N CYS A 184 10.44 2.30 -21.55
CA CYS A 184 9.68 3.01 -22.58
C CYS A 184 9.93 4.52 -22.61
N GLY A 185 11.18 4.96 -22.48
CA GLY A 185 11.52 6.39 -22.46
C GLY A 185 10.95 7.13 -21.25
N ALA A 186 11.11 6.55 -20.05
CA ALA A 186 10.62 7.08 -18.77
C ALA A 186 9.09 7.25 -18.65
N ARG A 187 8.31 6.57 -19.51
CA ARG A 187 6.84 6.49 -19.40
C ARG A 187 6.38 5.49 -18.36
N ALA A 188 7.22 4.52 -18.01
CA ALA A 188 7.02 3.72 -16.80
C ALA A 188 8.28 3.77 -15.92
N ILE A 189 8.09 4.09 -14.65
CA ILE A 189 9.14 4.07 -13.62
C ILE A 189 8.79 3.01 -12.58
N ARG A 190 9.66 2.02 -12.46
CA ARG A 190 9.56 0.90 -11.52
C ARG A 190 10.36 1.25 -10.27
N ILE A 191 9.66 1.44 -9.15
CA ILE A 191 10.23 1.99 -7.91
C ILE A 191 10.39 0.97 -6.78
N ASP A 192 9.99 -0.29 -6.98
CA ASP A 192 10.14 -1.32 -5.97
C ASP A 192 11.55 -1.90 -6.02
N VAL A 193 12.41 -1.49 -5.08
CA VAL A 193 13.78 -2.02 -4.96
C VAL A 193 13.87 -3.23 -4.04
N GLY A 194 12.75 -3.74 -3.52
CA GLY A 194 12.78 -4.86 -2.56
C GLY A 194 13.33 -4.48 -1.18
N LEU A 195 12.97 -3.29 -0.69
CA LEU A 195 13.43 -2.73 0.60
C LEU A 195 13.20 -3.64 1.82
N SER A 196 12.17 -4.48 1.78
CA SER A 196 11.85 -5.36 2.91
C SER A 196 12.93 -6.44 3.11
N ARG A 197 13.27 -6.72 4.38
CA ARG A 197 14.22 -7.79 4.74
C ARG A 197 13.82 -9.18 4.20
N GLY A 198 12.53 -9.44 4.04
CA GLY A 198 12.01 -10.69 3.47
C GLY A 198 12.01 -10.75 1.94
N CYS A 199 12.50 -9.70 1.27
CA CYS A 199 12.61 -9.60 -0.18
C CYS A 199 14.10 -9.52 -0.55
N ALA A 200 14.57 -8.38 -1.08
CA ALA A 200 15.97 -8.17 -1.44
C ALA A 200 16.81 -7.54 -0.30
N ASN A 201 16.16 -6.99 0.75
CA ASN A 201 16.83 -6.22 1.80
C ASN A 201 17.74 -5.10 1.23
N ALA A 202 17.32 -4.52 0.11
CA ALA A 202 18.11 -3.54 -0.62
C ALA A 202 18.16 -2.19 0.10
N LEU A 203 19.15 -1.37 -0.24
CA LEU A 203 19.21 0.02 0.23
C LEU A 203 18.02 0.83 -0.35
N PRO A 204 17.47 1.78 0.42
CA PRO A 204 16.41 2.65 -0.10
C PRO A 204 16.87 3.51 -1.27
N GLU A 205 16.04 3.59 -2.30
CA GLU A 205 16.07 4.62 -3.33
C GLU A 205 14.74 5.37 -3.34
N VAL A 206 14.77 6.66 -3.69
CA VAL A 206 13.59 7.53 -3.65
C VAL A 206 13.40 8.19 -5.02
N LEU A 207 12.22 8.02 -5.61
CA LEU A 207 11.78 8.87 -6.71
C LEU A 207 11.23 10.18 -6.14
N GLU A 208 11.94 11.28 -6.37
CA GLU A 208 11.45 12.61 -6.06
C GLU A 208 10.76 13.20 -7.29
N VAL A 209 9.51 13.66 -7.13
CA VAL A 209 8.76 14.41 -8.15
C VAL A 209 8.58 15.83 -7.65
N TYR A 210 8.96 16.81 -8.48
CA TYR A 210 8.94 18.23 -8.13
C TYR A 210 8.45 19.06 -9.33
N ASP A 211 7.92 20.25 -9.07
CA ASP A 211 7.29 21.12 -10.06
C ASP A 211 6.18 20.44 -10.89
N GLY A 212 5.57 19.36 -10.38
CA GLY A 212 4.50 18.59 -11.04
C GLY A 212 4.92 17.76 -12.27
N VAL A 213 6.07 18.04 -12.87
CA VAL A 213 6.51 17.41 -14.14
C VAL A 213 7.93 16.84 -14.07
N LYS A 214 8.80 17.43 -13.24
CA LYS A 214 10.20 17.01 -13.12
C LYS A 214 10.33 15.91 -12.09
N TRP A 215 11.33 15.07 -12.27
CA TRP A 215 11.64 14.00 -11.33
C TRP A 215 13.13 13.70 -11.33
N ARG A 216 13.60 13.07 -10.24
CA ARG A 216 14.96 12.52 -10.12
C ARG A 216 14.98 11.35 -9.15
N ILE A 217 15.96 10.48 -9.28
CA ILE A 217 16.20 9.38 -8.34
C ILE A 217 17.24 9.84 -7.33
N LEU A 218 16.90 9.74 -6.06
CA LEU A 218 17.81 9.97 -4.93
C LEU A 218 18.24 8.61 -4.39
N LYS A 219 19.54 8.36 -4.41
CA LYS A 219 20.15 7.16 -3.83
C LYS A 219 20.79 7.50 -2.50
N LEU A 220 20.75 6.56 -1.57
CA LEU A 220 21.53 6.65 -0.35
C LEU A 220 22.91 6.09 -0.64
N ASP A 221 23.93 6.94 -0.59
CA ASP A 221 25.30 6.46 -0.53
C ASP A 221 25.52 5.87 0.87
N PRO A 222 26.11 4.67 0.98
CA PRO A 222 26.48 4.10 2.26
C PRO A 222 27.65 4.92 2.84
N VAL A 223 27.33 6.00 3.55
CA VAL A 223 28.32 6.73 4.36
C VAL A 223 28.35 6.08 5.74
N GLU A 224 29.49 5.50 6.11
CA GLU A 224 29.71 5.00 7.46
C GLU A 224 29.42 6.10 8.50
N GLY A 225 28.50 5.82 9.43
CA GLY A 225 28.43 6.53 10.72
C GLY A 225 27.56 7.79 10.81
N ASN A 226 26.70 8.13 9.85
CA ASN A 226 25.86 9.34 9.96
C ASN A 226 24.36 9.05 9.74
N PRO A 227 23.43 9.53 10.60
CA PRO A 227 22.01 9.44 10.32
C PRO A 227 21.66 10.13 8.99
N ILE A 228 20.89 9.40 8.19
CA ILE A 228 20.42 9.74 6.84
C ILE A 228 19.93 11.20 6.78
N LYS A 229 20.67 12.07 6.06
CA LYS A 229 20.22 13.42 5.70
C LYS A 229 19.75 13.43 4.25
N LEU A 230 18.43 13.32 4.06
CA LEU A 230 17.79 13.69 2.79
C LEU A 230 17.83 15.23 2.67
N GLN A 231 18.58 15.77 1.72
CA GLN A 231 18.50 17.19 1.37
C GLN A 231 17.21 17.42 0.57
N ILE A 232 16.26 18.08 1.23
CA ILE A 232 14.90 18.31 0.76
C ILE A 232 14.83 19.69 0.10
N ALA A 233 14.40 19.75 -1.17
CA ALA A 233 14.06 21.00 -1.83
C ALA A 233 12.80 21.60 -1.18
N LYS A 234 12.82 22.89 -0.84
CA LYS A 234 11.64 23.60 -0.33
C LYS A 234 10.53 23.57 -1.39
N GLY A 235 9.40 22.93 -1.07
CA GLY A 235 8.20 22.91 -1.93
C GLY A 235 7.89 21.58 -2.65
N GLY A 236 8.68 20.52 -2.45
CA GLY A 236 8.42 19.20 -3.06
C GLY A 236 7.21 18.47 -2.44
N LEU A 237 6.36 17.89 -3.28
CA LEU A 237 5.27 17.00 -2.85
C LEU A 237 5.81 15.58 -2.66
N TYR A 238 5.89 15.10 -1.42
CA TYR A 238 6.38 13.76 -1.12
C TYR A 238 5.32 12.70 -1.37
N VAL A 239 5.54 11.86 -2.39
CA VAL A 239 4.83 10.59 -2.54
C VAL A 239 5.64 9.51 -1.83
N LYS A 240 5.43 9.35 -0.52
CA LYS A 240 5.93 8.16 0.19
C LYS A 240 5.07 6.98 -0.28
N VAL A 241 5.53 6.27 -1.31
CA VAL A 241 4.84 5.08 -1.82
C VAL A 241 4.97 3.98 -0.78
N PHE A 242 4.04 3.97 0.16
CA PHE A 242 3.44 2.75 0.68
C PHE A 242 1.99 2.96 1.12
N LEU A 243 1.53 4.19 1.34
CA LEU A 243 0.14 4.53 1.57
C LEU A 243 -0.14 5.97 1.08
N LEU A 244 -0.83 6.10 -0.05
CA LEU A 244 -1.19 7.37 -0.66
C LEU A 244 -2.26 8.09 0.17
N ARG A 245 -1.85 8.87 1.16
CA ARG A 245 -2.75 9.74 1.91
C ARG A 245 -2.75 11.14 1.29
N ARG A 246 -3.87 11.54 0.68
CA ARG A 246 -4.10 12.94 0.26
C ARG A 246 -4.09 13.81 1.52
N ARG A 247 -3.09 14.69 1.68
CA ARG A 247 -3.12 15.75 2.68
C ARG A 247 -3.64 17.00 1.95
N LEU A 248 -4.92 17.32 2.10
CA LEU A 248 -5.44 18.64 1.74
C LEU A 248 -4.90 19.62 2.79
N THR A 249 -4.02 20.53 2.38
CA THR A 249 -3.59 21.64 3.23
C THR A 249 -4.45 22.85 2.90
N GLU A 250 -5.44 23.15 3.74
CA GLU A 250 -6.02 24.48 3.82
C GLU A 250 -5.34 25.25 4.96
N SER A 251 -4.76 26.39 4.59
CA SER A 251 -4.12 27.40 5.45
C SER A 251 -2.79 27.02 6.11
N GLY A 252 -1.79 27.88 5.87
CA GLY A 252 -0.46 27.77 6.42
C GLY A 252 -0.43 28.01 7.92
N LYS A 253 0.10 27.02 8.65
CA LYS A 253 0.92 27.18 9.84
C LYS A 253 1.55 25.83 10.16
N ASP A 254 2.87 25.78 10.03
CA ASP A 254 3.71 24.65 10.41
C ASP A 254 3.56 24.36 11.91
N GLN A 255 3.15 23.14 12.25
CA GLN A 255 3.61 22.45 13.45
C GLN A 255 3.81 20.96 13.15
N LEU A 256 5.08 20.58 13.07
CA LEU A 256 5.54 19.20 13.19
C LEU A 256 5.24 18.70 14.60
N GLN A 257 4.09 18.06 14.81
CA GLN A 257 3.92 17.18 15.97
C GLN A 257 4.31 15.76 15.56
N PHE A 258 5.48 15.34 16.02
CA PHE A 258 5.83 13.93 16.13
C PHE A 258 4.91 13.29 17.17
N ALA A 259 3.99 12.44 16.72
CA ALA A 259 3.33 11.50 17.62
C ALA A 259 4.39 10.52 18.12
N ARG A 260 4.81 10.69 19.38
CA ARG A 260 5.57 9.69 20.13
C ARG A 260 4.72 8.41 20.23
N LEU A 261 5.33 7.28 19.87
CA LEU A 261 4.96 5.98 20.44
C LEU A 261 5.56 5.88 21.85
#